data_AF-A0A0R3S2V0-F1
#
_entry.id   AF-A0A0R3S2V0-F1
#
_cell.length_a   1.000
_cell.length_b   1.000
_cell.length_c   1.000
_cell.angle_alpha   90.00
_cell.angle_beta   90.00
_cell.angle_gamma   90.00
#
_symmetry.space_group_name_H-M   'P 1'
#
loop_
_entity.id
_entity.type
_entity.pdbx_description
1 polymer ?
#
loop_
_entity_poly.entity_id
_entity_poly.type
_entity_poly.pdbx_seq_one_letter_code
_entity_poly.pdbx_strand_id
1 'polypeptide(L)'
;MDRCQMLWNSLDRVPLLSTITLLRMGDQCIGQDDNSFTELYELAIERNNELHACLDKYHNQVDKEVGCSMILRNRTHWHWTLMESDDLQKTKSSAECLAQVNLVQFKCAQLRKCCWNFNRCQNETFDAKAELRIALLTIQLITQHHDCLRRQLMQAARL
;
A
#
# COMPACT_ATOMS: atom_id res chain seq x y z
N MET A 1 2.36 -5.00 0.51
CA MET A 1 2.00 -6.29 -0.10
C MET A 1 2.87 -6.62 -1.32
N ASP A 2 4.03 -5.99 -1.55
CA ASP A 2 4.82 -6.20 -2.79
C ASP A 2 6.26 -6.71 -2.61
N ARG A 3 6.74 -6.82 -1.38
CA ARG A 3 8.12 -7.30 -1.12
C ARG A 3 8.31 -8.78 -1.49
N CYS A 4 7.27 -9.58 -1.33
CA CYS A 4 7.29 -10.97 -1.78
C CYS A 4 7.27 -11.06 -3.30
N GLN A 5 6.56 -10.17 -3.99
CA GLN A 5 6.55 -10.17 -5.45
C GLN A 5 7.93 -9.83 -6.04
N MET A 6 8.73 -8.99 -5.35
CA MET A 6 10.13 -8.77 -5.72
C MET A 6 11.03 -10.02 -5.55
N LEU A 7 10.72 -10.92 -4.60
CA LEU A 7 11.38 -12.23 -4.47
C LEU A 7 10.94 -13.23 -5.56
N TRP A 8 9.79 -12.99 -6.19
CA TRP A 8 9.25 -13.80 -7.30
C TRP A 8 9.83 -13.44 -8.67
N ASN A 9 10.73 -12.45 -8.76
CA ASN A 9 11.36 -11.98 -10.01
C ASN A 9 12.23 -13.04 -10.75
N SER A 10 12.12 -14.32 -10.42
CA SER A 10 12.65 -15.43 -11.23
C SER A 10 11.69 -15.90 -12.33
N LEU A 11 10.53 -15.25 -12.52
CA LEU A 11 9.54 -15.60 -13.55
C LEU A 11 9.12 -14.34 -14.30
N ASP A 12 9.16 -14.40 -15.63
CA ASP A 12 8.85 -13.34 -16.63
C ASP A 12 7.41 -12.74 -16.54
N ARG A 13 6.92 -12.39 -15.36
CA ARG A 13 5.59 -11.82 -15.15
C ARG A 13 5.71 -10.40 -14.63
N VAL A 14 4.90 -9.53 -15.24
CA VAL A 14 4.60 -8.16 -14.84
C VAL A 14 4.32 -8.14 -13.32
N PRO A 15 5.18 -7.56 -12.46
CA PRO A 15 4.81 -7.29 -11.08
C PRO A 15 3.49 -6.51 -11.05
N LEU A 16 2.50 -7.09 -10.37
CA LEU A 16 1.21 -6.47 -10.10
C LEU A 16 1.40 -5.43 -9.00
N LEU A 17 2.10 -4.34 -9.33
CA LEU A 17 2.36 -3.27 -8.38
C LEU A 17 1.03 -2.63 -7.99
N SER A 18 0.77 -2.55 -6.69
CA SER A 18 -0.33 -1.72 -6.19
C SER A 18 0.04 -0.24 -6.22
N THR A 19 -0.95 0.67 -6.22
CA THR A 19 -0.71 2.13 -6.05
C THR A 19 0.21 2.40 -4.86
N ILE A 20 -0.03 1.74 -3.72
CA ILE A 20 0.78 1.92 -2.49
C ILE A 20 2.24 1.54 -2.71
N THR A 21 2.48 0.50 -3.49
CA THR A 21 3.85 0.05 -3.76
C THR A 21 4.53 0.93 -4.77
N LEU A 22 3.82 1.35 -5.81
CA LEU A 22 4.32 2.31 -6.77
C LEU A 22 4.80 3.58 -6.05
N LEU A 23 3.99 4.12 -5.13
CA LEU A 23 4.34 5.27 -4.30
C LEU A 23 5.51 5.02 -3.32
N ARG A 24 5.78 3.76 -2.95
CA ARG A 24 6.90 3.39 -2.05
C ARG A 24 8.20 3.09 -2.78
N MET A 25 8.13 2.52 -3.98
CA MET A 25 9.31 2.14 -4.77
C MET A 25 10.04 3.36 -5.30
N GLY A 26 9.30 4.42 -5.65
CA GLY A 26 9.87 5.67 -6.12
C GLY A 26 10.78 5.53 -7.35
N ASP A 27 11.67 6.51 -7.45
CA ASP A 27 12.42 7.07 -8.58
C ASP A 27 13.18 6.17 -9.59
N GLN A 28 13.33 4.86 -9.35
CA GLN A 28 14.31 4.07 -10.13
C GLN A 28 13.98 3.93 -11.63
N CYS A 29 12.69 3.98 -11.98
CA CYS A 29 12.22 3.87 -13.37
C CYS A 29 11.13 4.89 -13.72
N ILE A 30 10.71 5.70 -12.75
CA ILE A 30 9.72 6.76 -12.88
C ILE A 30 10.48 8.00 -12.45
N GLY A 31 10.75 8.92 -13.37
CA GLY A 31 11.67 10.02 -13.11
C GLY A 31 11.19 10.97 -12.00
N GLN A 32 12.15 11.65 -11.39
CA GLN A 32 11.99 12.53 -10.23
C GLN A 32 11.00 13.69 -10.46
N ASP A 33 10.73 14.00 -11.74
CA ASP A 33 9.80 15.04 -12.21
C ASP A 33 8.65 14.47 -13.08
N ASP A 34 8.31 13.18 -12.94
CA ASP A 34 7.17 12.63 -13.68
C ASP A 34 5.85 13.22 -13.15
N ASN A 35 5.23 14.08 -13.96
CA ASN A 35 3.97 14.74 -13.62
C ASN A 35 2.86 13.75 -13.24
N SER A 36 2.82 12.56 -13.86
CA SER A 36 1.80 11.55 -13.55
C SER A 36 2.07 10.90 -12.19
N PHE A 37 3.34 10.74 -11.80
CA PHE A 37 3.70 10.28 -10.46
C PHE A 37 3.36 11.31 -9.39
N THR A 38 3.72 12.58 -9.61
CA THR A 38 3.37 13.67 -8.68
C THR A 38 1.87 13.78 -8.49
N GLU A 39 1.10 13.77 -9.59
CA GLU A 39 -0.35 13.81 -9.53
C GLU A 39 -0.93 12.60 -8.78
N LEU A 40 -0.41 11.39 -9.03
CA LEU A 40 -0.82 10.19 -8.31
C LEU A 40 -0.57 10.32 -6.80
N TYR A 41 0.60 10.84 -6.43
CA TYR A 41 1.00 11.02 -5.04
C TYR A 41 0.08 12.02 -4.33
N GLU A 42 -0.18 13.17 -4.95
CA GLU A 42 -1.09 14.20 -4.44
C GLU A 42 -2.50 13.67 -4.23
N LEU A 43 -3.09 13.02 -5.26
CA LEU A 43 -4.44 12.44 -5.18
C LEU A 43 -4.53 11.37 -4.09
N ALA A 44 -3.50 10.53 -3.93
CA ALA A 44 -3.46 9.51 -2.89
C ALA A 44 -3.37 10.12 -1.48
N ILE A 45 -2.64 11.23 -1.31
CA ILE A 45 -2.58 11.97 -0.05
C ILE A 45 -3.91 12.62 0.25
N GLU A 46 -4.51 13.33 -0.70
CA GLU A 46 -5.78 14.03 -0.54
C GLU A 46 -6.88 13.05 -0.09
N ARG A 47 -7.06 11.95 -0.84
CA ARG A 47 -8.01 10.89 -0.48
C ARG A 47 -7.76 10.33 0.93
N ASN A 48 -6.50 10.14 1.33
CA ASN A 48 -6.18 9.69 2.69
C ASN A 48 -6.51 10.72 3.76
N ASN A 49 -6.23 12.00 3.49
CA ASN A 49 -6.49 13.08 4.41
C ASN A 49 -7.99 13.27 4.66
N GLU A 50 -8.80 13.17 3.61
CA GLU A 50 -10.27 13.20 3.75
C GLU A 50 -10.77 12.05 4.62
N LEU A 51 -10.30 10.83 4.35
CA LEU A 51 -10.66 9.66 5.15
C LEU A 51 -10.24 9.82 6.62
N HIS A 52 -9.03 10.32 6.88
CA HIS A 52 -8.56 10.62 8.23
C HIS A 52 -9.40 11.69 8.91
N ALA A 53 -9.69 12.79 8.22
CA ALA A 53 -10.53 13.87 8.76
C ALA A 53 -11.93 13.39 9.11
N CYS A 54 -12.50 12.48 8.32
CA CYS A 54 -13.76 11.83 8.66
C CYS A 54 -13.62 10.94 9.90
N LEU A 55 -12.61 10.06 9.95
CA LEU A 55 -12.39 9.16 11.08
C LEU A 55 -12.18 9.93 12.39
N ASP A 56 -11.50 11.07 12.35
CA ASP A 56 -11.27 11.94 13.52
C ASP A 56 -12.57 12.52 14.08
N LYS A 57 -13.56 12.86 13.23
CA LYS A 57 -14.90 13.32 13.69
C LYS A 57 -15.59 12.27 14.55
N TYR A 58 -15.33 10.99 14.29
CA TYR A 58 -15.97 9.87 14.98
C TYR A 58 -15.08 9.22 16.04
N HIS A 59 -13.90 9.78 16.33
CA HIS A 59 -12.92 9.19 17.23
C HIS A 59 -13.46 8.90 18.64
N ASN A 60 -14.37 9.74 19.13
CA ASN A 60 -14.97 9.62 20.46
C ASN A 60 -16.18 8.66 20.52
N GLN A 61 -16.65 8.16 19.38
CA GLN A 61 -17.78 7.23 19.31
C GLN A 61 -17.26 5.81 19.47
N VAL A 62 -16.89 5.47 20.70
CA VAL A 62 -16.41 4.13 21.05
C VAL A 62 -17.61 3.25 21.43
N ASP A 63 -18.05 2.40 20.51
CA ASP A 63 -18.91 1.26 20.80
C ASP A 63 -18.23 0.33 21.81
N LYS A 64 -18.95 -0.07 22.86
CA LYS A 64 -18.35 -0.83 23.97
C LYS A 64 -18.35 -2.34 23.73
N GLU A 65 -18.95 -2.79 22.62
CA GLU A 65 -19.22 -4.21 22.36
C GLU A 65 -18.04 -5.00 21.80
N VAL A 66 -17.08 -4.37 21.11
CA VAL A 66 -15.88 -5.08 20.61
C VAL A 66 -14.70 -4.78 21.52
N GLY A 67 -14.03 -5.84 21.99
CA GLY A 67 -12.82 -5.78 22.83
C GLY A 67 -11.58 -5.18 22.13
N CYS A 68 -11.72 -3.97 21.59
CA CYS A 68 -10.69 -3.21 20.87
C CYS A 68 -9.74 -2.45 21.81
N SER A 69 -9.84 -2.70 23.12
CA SER A 69 -9.03 -2.07 24.18
C SER A 69 -7.52 -2.31 24.03
N MET A 70 -7.11 -3.41 23.37
CA MET A 70 -5.72 -3.69 23.04
C MET A 70 -5.12 -2.76 21.98
N ILE A 71 -5.93 -2.14 21.13
CA ILE A 71 -5.47 -1.21 20.08
C ILE A 71 -5.27 0.19 20.66
N LEU A 72 -6.16 0.59 21.57
CA LEU A 72 -6.15 1.92 22.21
C LEU A 72 -4.96 2.14 23.13
N ARG A 73 -4.45 1.09 23.79
CA ARG A 73 -3.37 1.25 24.79
C ARG A 73 -1.99 1.48 24.19
N ASN A 74 -1.77 1.24 22.90
CA ASN A 74 -0.41 1.23 22.36
C ASN A 74 -0.36 1.50 20.85
N ARG A 75 -0.92 2.65 20.42
CA ARG A 75 -0.92 3.13 19.02
C ARG A 75 0.47 3.10 18.40
N THR A 76 1.48 3.49 19.17
CA THR A 76 2.89 3.47 18.78
C THR A 76 3.43 2.04 18.67
N HIS A 77 3.16 1.17 19.65
CA HIS A 77 3.67 -0.21 19.63
C HIS A 77 3.16 -1.00 18.41
N TRP A 78 1.90 -0.86 18.00
CA TRP A 78 1.39 -1.58 16.83
C TRP A 78 1.95 -1.06 15.50
N HIS A 79 2.14 0.26 15.36
CA HIS A 79 2.82 0.81 14.19
C HIS A 79 4.23 0.25 14.06
N TRP A 80 5.01 0.25 15.15
CA TRP A 80 6.36 -0.32 15.18
C TRP A 80 6.34 -1.85 14.98
N THR A 81 5.44 -2.59 15.63
CA THR A 81 5.36 -4.06 15.50
C THR A 81 4.87 -4.53 14.12
N LEU A 82 4.07 -3.74 13.40
CA LEU A 82 3.47 -4.14 12.12
C LEU A 82 4.19 -3.54 10.90
N MET A 83 4.71 -2.31 11.01
CA MET A 83 5.43 -1.64 9.93
C MET A 83 6.95 -1.87 9.99
N GLU A 84 7.50 -2.05 11.19
CA GLU A 84 8.93 -2.36 11.40
C GLU A 84 9.17 -3.78 11.88
N SER A 85 8.24 -4.72 11.64
CA SER A 85 8.64 -6.13 11.73
C SER A 85 9.69 -6.37 10.66
N ASP A 86 10.94 -6.32 11.10
CA ASP A 86 12.16 -6.75 10.44
C ASP A 86 12.06 -8.19 9.91
N ASP A 87 11.00 -8.90 10.29
CA ASP A 87 10.61 -10.23 9.84
C ASP A 87 10.55 -10.35 8.31
N LEU A 88 10.05 -9.34 7.59
CA LEU A 88 10.04 -9.32 6.11
C LEU A 88 11.42 -9.05 5.50
N GLN A 89 12.39 -8.56 6.28
CA GLN A 89 13.79 -8.42 5.83
C GLN A 89 14.54 -9.75 5.98
N LYS A 90 14.13 -10.59 6.94
CA LYS A 90 14.78 -11.85 7.30
C LYS A 90 14.24 -13.07 6.56
N THR A 91 13.16 -12.94 5.80
CA THR A 91 12.58 -14.03 4.99
C THR A 91 13.57 -14.48 3.91
N LYS A 92 13.92 -15.77 3.93
CA LYS A 92 14.89 -16.36 2.98
C LYS A 92 14.22 -17.07 1.81
N SER A 93 12.91 -17.27 1.86
CA SER A 93 12.13 -17.94 0.82
C SER A 93 10.83 -17.22 0.48
N SER A 94 10.33 -17.46 -0.74
CA SER A 94 9.05 -16.93 -1.21
C SER A 94 7.86 -17.44 -0.38
N ALA A 95 7.90 -18.68 0.10
CA ALA A 95 6.87 -19.28 0.94
C ALA A 95 6.78 -18.60 2.32
N GLU A 96 7.92 -18.35 2.97
CA GLU A 96 7.97 -17.61 4.24
C GLU A 96 7.44 -16.19 4.08
N CYS A 97 7.80 -15.51 2.99
CA CYS A 97 7.32 -14.17 2.71
C CYS A 97 5.79 -14.13 2.54
N LEU A 98 5.23 -15.06 1.76
CA LEU A 98 3.76 -15.15 1.58
C LEU A 98 3.04 -15.46 2.88
N ALA A 99 3.58 -16.36 3.72
CA ALA A 99 3.02 -16.65 5.03
C ALA A 99 2.99 -15.41 5.93
N GLN A 100 4.06 -14.60 5.93
CA GLN A 100 4.11 -13.34 6.69
C GLN A 100 3.15 -12.29 6.15
N VAL A 101 3.03 -12.12 4.83
CA VAL A 101 2.05 -11.21 4.23
C VAL A 101 0.63 -11.60 4.61
N ASN A 102 0.29 -12.89 4.55
CA ASN A 102 -1.02 -13.39 4.95
C ASN A 102 -1.29 -13.13 6.44
N LEU A 103 -0.27 -13.29 7.31
CA LEU A 103 -0.39 -12.96 8.73
C LEU A 103 -0.69 -11.47 8.95
N VAL A 104 0.01 -10.58 8.24
CA VAL A 104 -0.24 -9.13 8.32
C VAL A 104 -1.64 -8.79 7.81
N GLN A 105 -2.06 -9.34 6.67
CA GLN A 105 -3.40 -9.15 6.13
C GLN A 105 -4.47 -9.62 7.12
N PHE A 106 -4.28 -10.79 7.73
CA PHE A 106 -5.18 -11.32 8.75
C PHE A 106 -5.28 -10.37 9.95
N LYS A 107 -4.14 -9.90 10.47
CA LYS A 107 -4.12 -8.91 11.56
C LYS A 107 -4.87 -7.63 11.17
N CYS A 108 -4.61 -7.07 9.99
CA CYS A 108 -5.33 -5.90 9.47
C CYS A 108 -6.84 -6.14 9.37
N ALA A 109 -7.26 -7.32 8.90
CA ALA A 109 -8.68 -7.68 8.81
C ALA A 109 -9.35 -7.76 10.19
N GLN A 110 -8.65 -8.26 11.21
CA GLN A 110 -9.15 -8.25 12.59
C GLN A 110 -9.24 -6.83 13.14
N LEU A 111 -8.23 -5.98 12.88
CA LEU A 111 -8.23 -4.58 13.32
C LEU A 111 -9.34 -3.75 12.66
N ARG A 112 -9.73 -4.07 11.42
CA ARG A 112 -10.85 -3.38 10.73
C ARG A 112 -12.15 -3.48 11.51
N LYS A 113 -12.37 -4.56 12.28
CA LYS A 113 -13.54 -4.72 13.16
C LYS A 113 -13.59 -3.70 14.29
N CYS A 114 -12.46 -3.06 14.59
CA CYS A 114 -12.33 -2.01 15.60
C CYS A 114 -12.45 -0.59 15.05
N CYS A 115 -12.62 -0.45 13.73
CA CYS A 115 -12.80 0.84 13.07
C CYS A 115 -14.24 0.93 12.54
N TRP A 116 -15.24 1.01 13.41
CA TRP A 116 -16.65 0.91 12.98
C TRP A 116 -17.05 2.00 11.99
N ASN A 117 -16.51 3.21 12.15
CA ASN A 117 -16.78 4.31 11.24
C ASN A 117 -15.92 4.26 9.97
N PHE A 118 -15.06 3.26 9.78
CA PHE A 118 -14.23 3.15 8.58
C PHE A 118 -15.06 3.00 7.31
N ASN A 119 -16.00 2.06 7.26
CA ASN A 119 -16.81 1.85 6.06
C ASN A 119 -17.70 3.07 5.77
N ARG A 120 -18.22 3.69 6.83
CA ARG A 120 -18.99 4.93 6.72
C ARG A 120 -18.15 6.05 6.13
N CYS A 121 -16.99 6.34 6.72
CA CYS A 121 -16.09 7.37 6.23
C CYS A 121 -15.57 7.07 4.83
N GLN A 122 -15.24 5.82 4.54
CA GLN A 122 -14.86 5.39 3.18
C GLN A 122 -15.94 5.74 2.16
N ASN A 123 -17.22 5.53 2.48
CA ASN A 123 -18.32 5.87 1.60
C ASN A 123 -18.58 7.38 1.52
N GLU A 124 -18.47 8.09 2.65
CA GLU A 124 -18.69 9.54 2.71
C GLU A 124 -17.61 10.33 1.98
N THR A 125 -16.35 9.87 2.02
CA THR A 125 -15.21 10.49 1.35
C THR A 125 -14.87 9.83 0.02
N PHE A 126 -15.78 9.02 -0.54
CA PHE A 126 -15.54 8.38 -1.83
C PHE A 126 -15.74 9.39 -2.96
N ASP A 127 -14.67 9.73 -3.65
CA ASP A 127 -14.73 10.45 -4.93
C ASP A 127 -14.43 9.50 -6.09
N ALA A 128 -15.49 9.16 -6.85
CA ALA A 128 -15.38 8.28 -8.01
C ALA A 128 -14.42 8.82 -9.10
N LYS A 129 -14.34 10.15 -9.26
CA LYS A 129 -13.48 10.79 -10.25
C LYS A 129 -12.02 10.70 -9.82
N ALA A 130 -11.72 11.01 -8.55
CA ALA A 130 -10.38 10.87 -7.99
C ALA A 130 -9.92 9.40 -8.04
N GLU A 131 -10.77 8.45 -7.64
CA GLU A 131 -10.46 7.01 -7.66
C GLU A 131 -10.20 6.49 -9.07
N LEU A 132 -11.01 6.89 -10.05
CA LEU A 132 -10.76 6.55 -11.45
C LEU A 132 -9.43 7.14 -11.93
N ARG A 133 -9.12 8.39 -11.58
CA ARG A 133 -7.87 9.04 -11.97
C ARG A 133 -6.65 8.35 -11.35
N ILE A 134 -6.72 8.03 -10.06
CA ILE A 134 -5.71 7.23 -9.34
C ILE A 134 -5.49 5.90 -10.06
N ALA A 135 -6.56 5.17 -10.40
CA ALA A 135 -6.46 3.88 -11.08
C ALA A 135 -5.76 4.01 -12.45
N LEU A 136 -6.14 5.01 -13.25
CA LEU A 136 -5.55 5.25 -14.57
C LEU A 136 -4.07 5.63 -14.48
N LEU A 137 -3.71 6.54 -13.57
CA LEU A 137 -2.33 6.95 -13.33
C LEU A 137 -1.49 5.76 -12.85
N THR A 138 -2.00 4.95 -11.93
CA THR A 138 -1.32 3.73 -11.47
C THR A 138 -1.04 2.79 -12.64
N ILE A 139 -2.03 2.50 -13.49
CA ILE A 139 -1.82 1.62 -14.65
C ILE A 139 -0.75 2.21 -15.59
N GLN A 140 -0.83 3.50 -15.90
CA GLN A 140 0.12 4.18 -16.76
C GLN A 140 1.56 4.08 -16.22
N LEU A 141 1.76 4.40 -14.96
CA LEU A 141 3.07 4.38 -14.30
C LEU A 141 3.63 2.96 -14.17
N ILE A 142 2.76 1.96 -13.95
CA ILE A 142 3.15 0.55 -13.98
C ILE A 142 3.65 0.19 -15.38
N THR A 143 2.93 0.53 -16.44
CA THR A 143 3.38 0.25 -17.81
C THR A 143 4.73 0.90 -18.11
N GLN A 144 4.90 2.18 -17.74
CA GLN A 144 6.17 2.90 -17.89
C GLN A 144 7.33 2.24 -17.13
N HIS A 145 7.08 1.80 -15.90
CA HIS A 145 8.06 1.09 -15.08
C HIS A 145 8.52 -0.20 -15.77
N HIS A 146 7.58 -0.98 -16.33
CA HIS A 146 7.90 -2.21 -17.06
C HIS A 146 8.73 -1.93 -18.32
N ASP A 147 8.38 -0.91 -19.10
CA ASP A 147 9.13 -0.53 -20.29
C ASP A 147 10.56 -0.06 -19.95
N CYS A 148 10.73 0.64 -18.83
CA CYS A 148 12.05 1.00 -18.30
C CYS A 148 12.89 -0.24 -17.98
N LEU A 149 12.37 -1.16 -17.16
CA LEU A 149 13.07 -2.40 -16.79
C LEU A 149 13.43 -3.24 -18.03
N ARG A 150 12.49 -3.37 -18.96
CA ARG A 150 12.71 -4.10 -20.21
C ARG A 150 13.85 -3.50 -21.04
N ARG A 151 13.93 -2.18 -21.14
CA ARG A 151 15.03 -1.49 -21.84
C ARG A 151 16.37 -1.71 -21.15
N GLN A 152 16.42 -1.63 -19.83
CA GLN A 152 17.63 -1.89 -19.06
C GLN A 152 18.14 -3.33 -19.25
N LEU A 153 17.23 -4.32 -19.20
CA LEU A 153 17.57 -5.73 -19.44
C LEU A 153 18.11 -5.96 -20.85
N MET A 154 17.49 -5.36 -21.88
CA MET A 154 18.00 -5.46 -23.25
C MET A 154 19.36 -4.80 -23.44
N GLN A 155 19.66 -3.72 -22.72
CA GLN A 155 20.97 -3.08 -22.75
C GLN A 155 22.04 -3.93 -22.05
N ALA A 156 21.71 -4.51 -20.90
CA ALA A 156 22.60 -5.39 -20.16
C ALA A 156 22.93 -6.68 -20.92
N ALA A 157 21.99 -7.24 -21.69
CA ALA A 157 22.19 -8.45 -22.48
C ALA A 157 22.96 -8.23 -23.80
N ARG A 158 23.26 -6.98 -24.17
CA ARG A 158 24.06 -6.63 -25.36
C ARG A 158 25.55 -6.39 -25.04
N LEU A 159 25.92 -6.40 -23.76
CA LEU A 159 27.29 -6.40 -23.25
C LEU A 159 27.75 -7.84 -22.99
#